data_AF-H1YZ63-F1
#
_entry.id   AF-H1YZ63-F1
#
_cell.length_a   1.000
_cell.length_b   1.000
_cell.length_c   1.000
_cell.angle_alpha   90.00
_cell.angle_beta   90.00
_cell.angle_gamma   90.00
#
_symmetry.space_group_name_H-M   'P 1'
#
loop_
_entity.id
_entity.type
_entity.pdbx_description
1 polymer ?
#
loop_
_entity_poly.entity_id
_entity_poly.type
_entity_poly.pdbx_seq_one_letter_code
_entity_poly.pdbx_strand_id
1 'polypeptide(L)' 'MEDKKTEYFDVLIPPGVPRTIIYDITDRFEVEVVNRRRMMKFANMDGDIRELLAFRCTKDTAEKVQEYMLSELEKFIAD' A
#
# COMPACT_ATOMS: atom_id res chain seq x y z
N MET A 1 32.02 -6.33 10.33
CA MET A 1 31.06 -6.69 9.27
C MET A 1 29.86 -5.79 9.49
N GLU A 2 29.60 -4.91 8.54
CA GLU A 2 28.47 -3.98 8.63
C GLU A 2 27.22 -4.79 8.26
N ASP A 3 26.34 -5.04 9.24
CA ASP A 3 25.06 -5.67 8.99
C ASP A 3 24.29 -4.79 7.99
N LYS A 4 24.20 -5.23 6.73
CA LYS A 4 23.28 -4.63 5.75
C LYS A 4 21.87 -4.83 6.30
N LYS A 5 21.38 -3.84 7.03
CA LYS A 5 19.99 -3.80 7.48
C LYS A 5 19.09 -3.83 6.25
N THR A 6 18.27 -4.86 6.14
CA THR A 6 17.24 -4.92 5.11
C THR A 6 16.32 -3.70 5.25
N GLU A 7 16.29 -2.85 4.24
CA GLU A 7 15.42 -1.68 4.19
C GLU A 7 14.03 -2.09 3.73
N TYR A 8 13.01 -1.63 4.46
CA TYR A 8 11.61 -1.87 4.15
C TYR A 8 10.91 -0.58 3.72
N PHE A 9 10.01 -0.72 2.78
CA PHE A 9 9.21 0.33 2.19
C PHE A 9 7.75 0.03 2.42
N ASP A 10 6.94 1.09 2.51
CA ASP A 10 5.51 0.98 2.70
C ASP A 10 4.82 1.49 1.43
N VAL A 11 4.08 0.61 0.75
CA VAL A 11 3.18 1.00 -0.34
C VAL A 11 1.83 1.36 0.29
N LEU A 12 1.46 2.64 0.27
CA LEU A 12 0.18 3.09 0.81
C LEU A 12 -0.98 2.50 0.02
N ILE A 13 -2.00 2.03 0.72
CA ILE A 13 -3.27 1.57 0.12
C ILE A 13 -4.20 2.78 0.06
N PRO A 14 -4.54 3.30 -1.13
CA PRO A 14 -5.46 4.41 -1.24
C PRO A 14 -6.85 4.07 -0.67
N PRO A 15 -7.59 5.07 -0.17
CA PRO A 15 -8.99 4.87 0.16
C PRO A 15 -9.77 4.47 -1.12
N GLY A 16 -10.59 3.44 -1.01
CA GLY A 16 -11.40 2.94 -2.13
C GLY A 16 -10.82 1.73 -2.85
N VAL A 17 -9.62 1.25 -2.50
CA VAL A 17 -9.11 -0.03 -3.01
C VAL A 17 -10.04 -1.18 -2.55
N PRO A 18 -10.60 -1.97 -3.48
CA PRO A 18 -11.38 -3.15 -3.15
C PRO A 18 -10.64 -4.12 -2.22
N ARG A 19 -11.35 -4.68 -1.23
CA ARG A 19 -10.78 -5.65 -0.29
C ARG A 19 -10.22 -6.89 -0.98
N THR A 20 -10.82 -7.31 -2.09
CA THR A 20 -10.35 -8.44 -2.90
C THR A 20 -8.93 -8.22 -3.41
N ILE A 21 -8.64 -7.03 -3.95
CA ILE A 21 -7.28 -6.66 -4.41
C ILE A 21 -6.29 -6.68 -3.25
N ILE A 22 -6.71 -6.25 -2.05
CA ILE A 22 -5.85 -6.28 -0.86
C ILE A 22 -5.49 -7.73 -0.48
N TYR A 23 -6.48 -8.64 -0.46
CA TYR A 23 -6.25 -10.05 -0.19
C TYR A 23 -5.39 -10.72 -1.28
N ASP A 24 -5.64 -10.42 -2.54
CA ASP A 24 -4.84 -10.96 -3.66
C ASP A 24 -3.37 -10.55 -3.54
N ILE A 25 -3.10 -9.30 -3.13
CA ILE A 25 -1.73 -8.82 -2.90
C ILE A 25 -1.07 -9.58 -1.74
N THR A 26 -1.78 -9.79 -0.62
CA THR A 26 -1.22 -10.53 0.52
C THR A 26 -0.96 -12.00 0.22
N ASP A 27 -1.72 -12.60 -0.70
CA ASP A 27 -1.53 -14.00 -1.09
C ASP A 27 -0.40 -14.17 -2.13
N ARG A 28 -0.17 -13.16 -2.97
CA ARG A 28 0.81 -13.21 -4.09
C ARG A 28 2.20 -12.69 -3.75
N PHE A 29 2.31 -11.78 -2.78
CA PHE A 29 3.55 -11.09 -2.48
C PHE A 29 3.92 -11.23 -1.00
N GLU A 30 5.23 -11.23 -0.72
CA GLU A 30 5.74 -11.20 0.65
C GLU A 30 5.61 -9.78 1.21
N VAL A 31 4.43 -9.50 1.78
CA VAL A 31 4.06 -8.20 2.35
C VAL A 31 3.46 -8.35 3.73
N GLU A 32 3.69 -7.35 4.58
CA GLU A 32 2.97 -7.19 5.84
C GLU A 32 1.95 -6.05 5.72
N VAL A 33 0.69 -6.28 6.10
CA VAL A 33 -0.31 -5.20 6.15
C VAL A 33 -0.14 -4.43 7.46
N VAL A 34 0.25 -3.17 7.36
CA VAL A 34 0.51 -2.31 8.51
C VAL A 34 -0.40 -1.09 8.55
N ASN A 35 -0.75 -0.64 9.75
CA ASN A 35 -1.47 0.62 9.97
C ASN A 35 -0.50 1.81 10.04
N ARG A 36 -0.82 2.88 9.32
CA ARG A 36 -0.09 4.14 9.26
C ARG A 36 -1.01 5.30 9.61
N ARG A 37 -0.80 5.83 10.82
CA ARG A 37 -1.38 7.10 11.25
C ARG A 37 -0.61 8.24 10.61
N ARG A 38 -1.22 8.93 9.65
CA ARG A 38 -0.67 10.13 9.03
C ARG A 38 -1.70 11.25 9.08
N MET A 39 -1.25 12.43 9.50
CA MET A 39 -2.03 13.66 9.37
C MET A 39 -2.00 14.04 7.89
N MET A 40 -3.13 13.88 7.19
CA MET A 40 -3.24 14.21 5.77
C MET A 40 -4.16 15.40 5.59
N LYS A 41 -3.67 16.43 4.87
CA LYS A 41 -4.50 17.51 4.36
C LYS A 41 -4.84 17.18 2.90
N PHE A 42 -5.98 16.57 2.66
CA PHE A 42 -6.55 16.54 1.30
C PHE A 42 -7.33 17.83 1.07
N ALA A 43 -7.37 18.27 -0.19
CA ALA A 43 -7.80 19.60 -0.64
C ALA A 43 -9.17 20.11 -0.12
N ASN A 44 -10.01 19.26 0.49
CA ASN A 44 -11.37 19.61 0.93
C ASN A 44 -11.70 19.22 2.40
N MET A 45 -10.73 18.80 3.22
CA MET A 45 -11.01 18.37 4.60
C MET A 45 -10.02 18.96 5.61
N ASP A 46 -10.55 19.56 6.67
CA ASP A 46 -9.76 20.06 7.80
C ASP A 46 -9.09 18.88 8.52
N GLY A 47 -7.78 18.73 8.34
CA GLY A 47 -6.85 18.28 9.37
C GLY A 47 -7.02 16.90 10.03
N ASP A 48 -7.90 16.02 9.58
CA ASP A 48 -8.14 14.75 10.27
C ASP A 48 -6.97 13.76 10.14
N ILE A 49 -6.57 13.19 11.28
CA ILE A 49 -5.63 12.07 11.36
C ILE A 49 -6.33 10.85 10.77
N ARG A 50 -5.78 10.29 9.68
CA ARG A 50 -6.31 9.07 9.09
C ARG A 50 -5.44 7.87 9.42
N GLU A 51 -6.10 6.76 9.74
CA GLU A 51 -5.50 5.43 9.79
C GLU A 51 -5.50 4.88 8.36
N LEU A 52 -4.35 4.93 7.71
CA LEU A 52 -4.15 4.34 6.40
C LEU A 52 -3.57 2.94 6.53
N LEU A 53 -3.96 2.04 5.64
CA LEU A 53 -3.28 0.76 5.49
C LEU A 53 -2.11 0.92 4.50
N ALA A 54 -1.08 0.12 4.70
CA ALA A 54 0.06 0.03 3.79
C ALA A 54 0.58 -1.40 3.70
N PHE A 55 1.14 -1.77 2.56
CA PHE A 55 1.92 -2.99 2.39
C PHE A 55 3.39 -2.69 2.68
N ARG A 56 3.90 -3.24 3.78
CA ARG A 56 5.32 -3.16 4.14
C ARG A 56 6.08 -4.32 3.51
N CYS A 57 7.10 -4.02 2.72
CA CYS A 57 7.89 -5.02 1.99
C CYS A 57 9.27 -4.46 1.56
N THR A 58 10.09 -5.29 0.91
CA THR A 58 11.35 -4.84 0.30
C THR A 58 11.06 -3.96 -0.91
N LYS A 59 12.06 -3.20 -1.38
CA LYS A 59 11.90 -2.29 -2.53
C LYS A 59 11.43 -3.02 -3.80
N ASP A 60 12.06 -4.15 -4.13
CA ASP A 60 11.73 -4.93 -5.32
C ASP A 60 10.29 -5.46 -5.28
N THR A 61 9.79 -5.80 -4.09
CA THR A 61 8.39 -6.21 -3.90
C THR A 61 7.46 -5.00 -3.97
N ALA A 62 7.86 -3.86 -3.41
CA ALA A 62 7.05 -2.64 -3.42
C ALA A 62 6.73 -2.16 -4.84
N GLU A 63 7.72 -2.21 -5.75
CA GLU A 63 7.54 -1.85 -7.16
C GLU A 63 6.52 -2.77 -7.85
N LYS A 64 6.62 -4.09 -7.64
CA LYS A 64 5.68 -5.08 -8.18
C LYS A 64 4.27 -4.94 -7.60
N VAL A 65 4.16 -4.69 -6.30
CA VAL A 65 2.88 -4.47 -5.61
C VAL A 65 2.20 -3.22 -6.16
N GLN A 66 2.95 -2.13 -6.37
CA GLN A 66 2.41 -0.90 -6.95
C GLN A 66 1.86 -1.13 -8.36
N GLU A 67 2.64 -1.78 -9.24
CA GLU A 67 2.21 -2.09 -10.61
C GLU A 67 0.96 -2.97 -10.63
N TYR A 68 0.95 -4.04 -9.82
CA TYR A 68 -0.19 -4.95 -9.74
C TYR A 68 -1.44 -4.24 -9.21
N MET A 69 -1.31 -3.52 -8.09
CA MET A 69 -2.43 -2.80 -7.48
C MET A 69 -3.04 -1.79 -8.45
N LEU A 70 -2.22 -1.01 -9.16
CA LEU A 70 -2.71 -0.06 -10.15
C LEU A 70 -3.44 -0.77 -11.29
N SER A 71 -2.88 -1.86 -11.81
CA SER A 71 -3.49 -2.63 -12.91
C SER A 71 -4.85 -3.23 -12.55
N GLU A 72 -5.01 -3.73 -11.31
CA GLU A 72 -6.28 -4.28 -10.84
C GLU A 72 -7.30 -3.19 -10.53
N LEU A 73 -6.84 -2.02 -10.04
CA LEU A 73 -7.71 -0.85 -9.87
C LEU A 73 -8.23 -0.34 -11.21
N GLU A 74 -7.38 -0.28 -12.24
CA GLU A 74 -7.81 0.13 -13.58
C GLU A 74 -8.86 -0.82 -14.16
N LYS A 75 -8.66 -2.14 -14.00
CA LYS A 75 -9.67 -3.15 -14.39
C LYS A 75 -10.97 -2.96 -13.62
N PHE A 76 -10.89 -2.75 -12.31
CA PHE A 76 -12.06 -2.55 -11.46
C PHE A 76 -12.86 -1.27 -11.81
N ILE A 77 -12.19 -0.21 -12.24
CA ILE A 77 -12.85 1.05 -12.66
C ILE A 77 -13.44 0.94 -14.07
N ALA A 78 -12.88 0.07 -14.93
CA ALA A 78 -13.35 -0.14 -16.30
C ALA A 78 -14.62 -1.00 -16.40
N ASP A 79 -14.94 -1.78 -15.35
CA ASP A 79 -16.18 -2.54 -15.19
C ASP A 79 -17.34 -1.67 -14.63
#